data_AF-A0A7X8QS21-F1
#
_entry.id   AF-A0A7X8QS21-F1
#
_cell.length_a   1.000
_cell.length_b   1.000
_cell.length_c   1.000
_cell.angle_alpha   90.00
_cell.angle_beta   90.00
_cell.angle_gamma   90.00
#
_symmetry.space_group_name_H-M   'P 1'
#
loop_
_entity.id
_entity.type
_entity.pdbx_description
1 polymer ?
#
loop_
_entity_poly.entity_id
_entity_poly.type
_entity_poly.pdbx_seq_one_letter_code
_entity_poly.pdbx_strand_id
1 'polypeptide(L)'
;MTFMCERVALNCKNTIIRGNGRLDESSSDVAGDLSAFEYCLAPELSGIGQNLAVDPMLAQRENGEWRLHRDSPCRNAGTPANETPAWMLGAFDFWGQPRIAQRRVDIGAEELPPANGTLLILK
;
A
#
# COMPACT_ATOMS: atom_id res chain seq x y z
N MET A 1 15.32 37.05 7.58
CA MET A 1 15.58 35.67 8.03
C MET A 1 14.33 34.86 7.74
N THR A 2 14.22 34.32 6.53
CA THR A 2 13.07 33.49 6.14
C THR A 2 13.27 32.12 6.75
N PHE A 3 12.48 31.79 7.77
CA PHE A 3 12.39 30.41 8.24
C PHE A 3 11.71 29.59 7.14
N MET A 4 12.52 28.94 6.30
CA MET A 4 12.06 27.77 5.56
C MET A 4 11.76 26.71 6.62
N CYS A 5 10.50 26.62 7.03
CA CYS A 5 9.98 25.36 7.54
C CYS A 5 10.05 24.42 6.33
N GLU A 6 11.14 23.67 6.20
CA GLU A 6 11.11 22.47 5.38
C GLU A 6 9.95 21.65 5.94
N ARG A 7 8.80 21.71 5.25
CA ARG A 7 7.78 20.69 5.43
C ARG A 7 8.51 19.41 5.12
N VAL A 8 8.83 18.63 6.15
CA VAL A 8 9.07 17.20 5.97
C VAL A 8 7.81 16.72 5.28
N ALA A 9 7.88 16.52 3.98
CA ALA A 9 6.79 15.90 3.24
C ALA A 9 6.65 14.52 3.86
N LEU A 10 5.65 14.35 4.72
CA LEU A 10 5.27 13.06 5.26
C LEU A 10 4.66 12.30 4.09
N ASN A 11 5.54 11.75 3.25
CA ASN A 11 5.13 11.02 2.07
C ASN A 11 4.54 9.69 2.54
N CYS A 12 3.25 9.49 2.31
CA CYS A 12 2.60 8.23 2.58
C CYS A 12 2.98 7.26 1.46
N LYS A 13 3.49 6.08 1.82
CA LYS A 13 3.96 5.06 0.88
C LYS A 13 3.41 3.69 1.20
N ASN A 14 2.99 2.95 0.18
CA ASN A 14 2.57 1.54 0.29
C ASN A 14 1.43 1.33 1.29
N THR A 15 0.49 2.26 1.36
CA THR A 15 -0.58 2.27 2.38
C THR A 15 -1.96 2.17 1.74
N ILE A 16 -2.84 1.37 2.33
CA ILE A 16 -4.29 1.41 2.07
C ILE A 16 -4.90 2.42 3.03
N ILE A 17 -5.61 3.41 2.49
CA ILE A 17 -6.29 4.46 3.25
C ILE A 17 -7.77 4.34 2.92
N ARG A 18 -8.54 3.95 3.94
CA ARG A 18 -9.96 3.61 3.81
C ARG A 18 -10.71 3.85 5.11
N GLY A 19 -11.98 4.22 4.98
CA GLY A 19 -12.90 4.36 6.11
C GLY A 19 -12.66 5.61 6.95
N ASN A 20 -11.87 6.57 6.47
CA ASN A 20 -11.77 7.85 7.16
C ASN A 20 -12.92 8.76 6.71
N GLY A 21 -13.52 9.43 7.70
CA GLY A 21 -14.58 10.41 7.50
C GLY A 21 -14.17 11.74 8.12
N ARG A 22 -14.72 12.81 7.57
CA ARG A 22 -14.67 14.12 8.21
C ARG A 22 -15.79 14.22 9.25
N LEU A 23 -15.61 15.13 10.22
CA LEU A 23 -16.61 15.41 11.26
C LEU A 23 -17.91 16.01 10.70
N ASP A 24 -17.89 16.50 9.47
CA ASP A 24 -19.08 16.98 8.75
C ASP A 24 -19.82 15.86 8.00
N GLU A 25 -19.52 14.60 8.33
CA GLU A 25 -20.08 13.38 7.71
C GLU A 25 -19.76 13.25 6.21
N SER A 26 -18.87 14.07 5.66
CA SER A 26 -18.33 13.85 4.33
C SER A 26 -17.28 12.75 4.36
N SER A 27 -17.37 11.79 3.44
CA SER A 27 -16.34 10.76 3.28
C SER A 27 -15.12 11.38 2.60
N SER A 28 -13.95 11.25 3.23
CA SER A 28 -12.67 11.70 2.68
C SER A 28 -11.58 10.85 3.34
N ASP A 29 -11.04 9.89 2.60
CA ASP A 29 -10.02 8.98 3.11
C ASP A 29 -8.68 9.70 3.33
N VAL A 30 -8.38 10.67 2.47
CA VAL A 30 -7.14 11.46 2.47
C VAL A 30 -7.42 12.96 2.68
N ALA A 31 -6.40 13.69 3.15
CA ALA A 31 -6.42 15.13 3.27
C ALA A 31 -5.04 15.72 2.99
N GLY A 32 -5.00 17.01 2.61
CA GLY A 32 -3.76 17.72 2.33
C GLY A 32 -3.34 17.65 0.86
N ASP A 33 -2.03 17.72 0.62
CA ASP A 33 -1.46 17.66 -0.73
C ASP A 33 -1.46 16.21 -1.25
N LEU A 34 -2.24 15.96 -2.30
CA LEU A 34 -2.37 14.62 -2.88
C LEU A 34 -1.06 14.12 -3.52
N SER A 35 -0.10 15.00 -3.81
CA SER A 35 1.22 14.62 -4.32
C SER A 35 2.12 13.96 -3.27
N ALA A 36 1.75 14.04 -1.98
CA ALA A 36 2.46 13.37 -0.90
C ALA A 36 2.18 11.85 -0.81
N PHE A 37 1.27 11.31 -1.64
CA PHE A 37 0.93 9.89 -1.64
C PHE A 37 1.59 9.20 -2.83
N GLU A 38 2.31 8.12 -2.57
CA GLU A 38 3.01 7.36 -3.61
C GLU A 38 2.83 5.85 -3.36
N TYR A 39 2.33 5.13 -4.35
CA TYR A 39 1.97 3.72 -4.19
C TYR A 39 0.96 3.47 -3.06
N CYS A 40 0.01 4.38 -2.86
CA CYS A 40 -1.07 4.24 -1.90
C CYS A 40 -2.38 3.87 -2.61
N LEU A 41 -3.36 3.42 -1.83
CA LEU A 41 -4.71 3.15 -2.31
C LEU A 41 -5.73 3.97 -1.53
N ALA A 42 -6.47 4.83 -2.23
CA ALA A 42 -7.63 5.58 -1.71
C ALA A 42 -8.50 6.07 -2.87
N PRO A 43 -9.83 6.21 -2.70
CA PRO A 43 -10.72 6.66 -3.78
C PRO A 43 -10.33 8.00 -4.42
N GLU A 44 -9.81 8.94 -3.62
CA GLU A 44 -9.47 10.30 -4.04
C GLU A 44 -8.12 10.40 -4.76
N LEU A 45 -7.31 9.33 -4.76
CA LEU A 45 -6.00 9.31 -5.42
C LEU A 45 -6.07 8.91 -6.90
N SER A 46 -7.27 8.89 -7.49
CA SER A 46 -7.49 8.52 -8.89
C SER A 46 -6.69 9.43 -9.82
N GLY A 47 -5.85 8.82 -10.66
CA GLY A 47 -5.01 9.54 -11.64
C GLY A 47 -3.81 10.26 -11.03
N ILE A 48 -3.52 10.08 -9.74
CA ILE A 48 -2.37 10.71 -9.07
C ILE A 48 -1.22 9.70 -8.97
N GLY A 49 -0.13 9.95 -9.71
CA GLY A 49 1.09 9.17 -9.62
C GLY A 49 0.89 7.68 -9.87
N GLN A 50 1.48 6.83 -9.02
CA GLN A 50 1.34 5.37 -9.07
C GLN A 50 0.33 4.86 -8.03
N ASN A 51 -0.59 5.72 -7.58
CA ASN A 51 -1.60 5.35 -6.61
C ASN A 51 -2.76 4.59 -7.27
N LEU A 52 -3.51 3.86 -6.45
CA LEU A 52 -4.69 3.12 -6.85
C LEU A 52 -5.95 3.77 -6.28
N ALA A 53 -7.01 3.81 -7.07
CA ALA A 53 -8.33 4.28 -6.66
C ALA A 53 -9.40 3.23 -6.98
N VAL A 54 -9.17 2.01 -6.52
CA VAL A 54 -10.03 0.84 -6.74
C VAL A 54 -10.34 0.16 -5.40
N ASP A 55 -11.21 -0.85 -5.41
CA ASP A 55 -11.46 -1.72 -4.26
C ASP A 55 -10.18 -2.52 -3.92
N PRO A 56 -9.61 -2.44 -2.70
CA PRO A 56 -8.47 -3.26 -2.29
C PRO A 56 -8.83 -4.74 -2.16
N MET A 57 -10.11 -5.12 -2.26
CA MET A 57 -10.59 -6.48 -2.03
C MET A 57 -10.18 -6.99 -0.64
N LEU A 58 -10.40 -6.15 0.38
CA LEU A 58 -10.25 -6.55 1.77
C LEU A 58 -11.43 -7.44 2.16
N ALA A 59 -11.11 -8.62 2.70
CA ALA A 59 -12.11 -9.56 3.18
C ALA A 59 -11.90 -9.79 4.67
N GLN A 60 -13.00 -9.75 5.42
CA GLN A 60 -12.98 -10.16 6.82
C GLN A 60 -13.01 -11.69 6.90
N ARG A 61 -12.07 -12.27 7.65
CA ARG A 61 -12.06 -13.71 7.96
C ARG A 61 -13.01 -14.02 9.12
N GLU A 62 -13.29 -15.31 9.33
CA GLU A 62 -14.21 -15.78 10.39
C GLU A 62 -13.82 -15.32 11.80
N ASN A 63 -12.52 -15.05 12.04
CA ASN A 63 -11.99 -14.54 13.29
C ASN A 63 -12.04 -12.99 13.41
N GLY A 64 -12.65 -12.30 12.44
CA GLY A 64 -12.77 -10.85 12.41
C GLY A 64 -11.57 -10.10 11.83
N GLU A 65 -10.52 -10.82 11.41
CA GLU A 65 -9.32 -10.22 10.82
C GLU A 65 -9.57 -9.75 9.38
N TRP A 66 -9.16 -8.52 9.09
CA TRP A 66 -9.15 -8.01 7.72
C TRP A 66 -7.88 -8.44 7.00
N ARG A 67 -8.06 -9.13 5.87
CA ARG A 67 -6.97 -9.65 5.02
C ARG A 67 -7.17 -9.24 3.58
N LEU A 68 -6.07 -9.10 2.85
CA LEU A 68 -6.14 -8.93 1.40
C LEU A 68 -6.59 -10.23 0.73
N HIS A 69 -7.53 -10.11 -0.21
CA HIS A 69 -7.85 -11.22 -1.09
C HIS A 69 -6.65 -11.54 -1.99
N ARG A 70 -6.49 -12.82 -2.36
CA ARG A 70 -5.35 -13.26 -3.20
C ARG A 70 -5.27 -12.55 -4.54
N ASP A 71 -6.39 -12.10 -5.08
CA ASP A 71 -6.49 -11.39 -6.37
C ASP A 71 -6.62 -9.87 -6.19
N SER A 72 -6.28 -9.36 -5.01
CA SER A 72 -6.31 -7.92 -4.72
C SER A 72 -5.44 -7.13 -5.72
N PRO A 73 -5.92 -5.96 -6.19
CA PRO A 73 -5.11 -5.06 -7.01
C PRO A 73 -3.92 -4.46 -6.23
N CYS A 74 -3.89 -4.58 -4.90
CA CYS A 74 -2.76 -4.15 -4.07
C CYS A 74 -1.53 -5.05 -4.23
N ARG A 75 -1.73 -6.30 -4.70
CA ARG A 75 -0.66 -7.28 -4.86
C ARG A 75 0.38 -6.77 -5.88
N ASN A 76 1.64 -6.72 -5.48
CA ASN A 76 2.78 -6.24 -6.25
C ASN A 76 2.58 -4.86 -6.88
N ALA A 77 1.74 -4.01 -6.29
CA ALA A 77 1.45 -2.67 -6.81
C ALA A 77 2.26 -1.57 -6.11
N GLY A 78 2.94 -1.91 -5.01
CA GLY A 78 3.73 -1.00 -4.18
C GLY A 78 5.09 -0.64 -4.76
N THR A 79 5.92 0.01 -3.95
CA THR A 79 7.28 0.43 -4.33
C THR A 79 8.10 -0.74 -4.91
N PRO A 80 8.82 -0.54 -6.02
CA PRO A 80 9.78 -1.52 -6.54
C PRO A 80 10.82 -1.93 -5.51
N ALA A 81 11.22 -3.21 -5.51
CA ALA A 81 12.23 -3.71 -4.58
C ALA A 81 13.58 -2.97 -4.69
N ASN A 82 13.95 -2.50 -5.90
CA ASN A 82 15.15 -1.72 -6.15
C ASN A 82 15.06 -0.25 -5.73
N GLU A 83 13.84 0.25 -5.45
CA GLU A 83 13.57 1.63 -5.00
C GLU A 83 13.03 1.64 -3.55
N THR A 84 13.00 0.48 -2.90
CA THR A 84 12.47 0.33 -1.55
C THR A 84 13.37 1.07 -0.56
N PRO A 85 12.80 1.96 0.28
CA PRO A 85 13.58 2.68 1.29
C PRO A 85 14.31 1.74 2.24
N ALA A 86 15.48 2.16 2.73
CA ALA A 86 16.33 1.34 3.60
C ALA A 86 15.61 0.82 4.85
N TRP A 87 14.66 1.59 5.40
CA TRP A 87 13.88 1.18 6.57
C TRP A 87 12.92 0.01 6.31
N MET A 88 12.56 -0.24 5.04
CA MET A 88 11.68 -1.34 4.64
C MET A 88 12.47 -2.57 4.18
N LEU A 89 13.78 -2.43 3.91
CA LEU A 89 14.64 -3.56 3.59
C LEU A 89 14.76 -4.49 4.81
N GLY A 90 14.29 -5.73 4.66
CA GLY A 90 14.24 -6.71 5.75
C GLY A 90 13.14 -6.46 6.79
N ALA A 91 12.24 -5.52 6.54
CA ALA A 91 11.07 -5.31 7.38
C ALA A 91 10.05 -6.43 7.20
N PHE A 92 9.24 -6.65 8.23
CA PHE A 92 8.14 -7.61 8.23
C PHE A 92 6.81 -6.86 8.19
N ASP A 93 5.82 -7.50 7.57
CA ASP A 93 4.44 -7.06 7.57
C ASP A 93 3.78 -7.34 8.93
N PHE A 94 2.50 -6.99 9.06
CA PHE A 94 1.76 -7.17 10.31
C PHE A 94 1.67 -8.64 10.76
N TRP A 95 1.83 -9.59 9.83
CA TRP A 95 1.72 -11.03 10.07
C TRP A 95 3.07 -11.74 10.14
N GLY A 96 4.17 -10.99 10.15
CA GLY A 96 5.53 -11.53 10.27
C GLY A 96 6.10 -12.06 8.95
N GLN A 97 5.51 -11.73 7.81
CA GLN A 97 6.06 -12.05 6.49
C GLN A 97 6.98 -10.93 6.01
N PRO A 98 8.08 -11.21 5.30
CA PRO A 98 8.91 -10.15 4.72
C PRO A 98 8.08 -9.22 3.82
N ARG A 99 8.25 -7.89 3.94
CA ARG A 99 7.54 -6.89 3.12
C ARG A 99 7.88 -6.90 1.63
N ILE A 100 8.85 -7.70 1.24
CA ILE A 100 9.25 -7.87 -0.16
C ILE A 100 9.24 -9.37 -0.43
N ALA A 101 8.08 -9.91 -0.82
CA ALA A 101 7.97 -11.33 -1.18
C ALA A 101 8.38 -11.60 -2.63
N GLN A 102 8.27 -10.60 -3.50
CA GLN A 102 8.59 -10.70 -4.93
C GLN A 102 9.39 -9.48 -5.43
N ARG A 103 8.98 -8.86 -6.54
CA ARG A 103 9.71 -7.75 -7.19
C ARG A 103 9.24 -6.36 -6.75
N ARG A 104 8.07 -6.28 -6.13
CA ARG A 104 7.46 -5.08 -5.59
C ARG A 104 6.79 -5.43 -4.27
N VAL A 105 6.58 -4.43 -3.44
CA VAL A 105 5.84 -4.52 -2.17
C VAL A 105 4.35 -4.57 -2.46
N ASP A 106 3.54 -5.20 -1.60
CA ASP A 106 2.09 -5.07 -1.64
C ASP A 106 1.64 -3.79 -0.92
N ILE A 107 0.67 -3.07 -1.51
CA ILE A 107 0.09 -1.87 -0.89
C ILE A 107 -0.76 -2.31 0.31
N GLY A 108 -0.45 -1.80 1.51
CA GLY A 108 -1.16 -2.13 2.75
C GLY A 108 -0.27 -2.74 3.82
N ALA A 109 -0.91 -3.32 4.84
CA ALA A 109 -0.24 -3.86 6.03
C ALA A 109 0.16 -5.35 5.92
N GLU A 110 -0.23 -6.01 4.84
CA GLU A 110 0.00 -7.44 4.57
C GLU A 110 0.72 -7.59 3.23
N GLU A 111 1.69 -8.51 3.19
CA GLU A 111 2.34 -8.99 1.98
C GLU A 111 1.75 -10.35 1.61
N LEU A 112 1.12 -10.47 0.45
CA LEU A 112 0.56 -11.72 -0.01
C LEU A 112 1.67 -12.70 -0.38
N PRO A 113 1.56 -13.97 0.02
CA PRO A 113 2.52 -14.98 -0.37
C PRO A 113 2.57 -15.10 -1.91
N PRO A 114 3.72 -15.52 -2.48
CA PRO A 114 3.83 -15.71 -3.90
C PRO A 114 2.69 -16.58 -4.44
N ALA A 115 2.08 -16.17 -5.55
CA ALA A 115 1.10 -17.02 -6.22
C ALA A 115 1.76 -18.38 -6.52
N ASN A 116 1.04 -19.48 -6.29
CA ASN A 116 1.54 -20.82 -6.53
C ASN A 116 2.12 -20.91 -7.96
N GLY A 117 3.44 -21.06 -8.05
CA GLY A 117 4.16 -21.15 -9.31
C GLY A 117 4.04 -22.55 -9.91
N THR A 118 3.95 -22.64 -11.22
CA THR A 118 4.15 -23.90 -11.95
C THR A 118 5.62 -23.99 -12.34
N LEU A 119 6.31 -25.06 -11.92
CA LEU A 119 7.68 -25.35 -12.36
C LEU A 119 7.61 -26.07 -13.72
N LEU A 120 7.98 -25.37 -14.79
CA LEU A 120 8.21 -25.99 -16.10
C LEU A 120 9.69 -26.33 -16.23
N ILE A 121 10.02 -27.61 -16.13
CA ILE A 121 11.36 -28.11 -16.45
C ILE A 121 11.38 -28.42 -17.95
N LEU A 122 12.00 -27.53 -18.73
CA LEU A 122 12.30 -27.81 -20.13
C LEU A 122 13.61 -28.59 -20.18
N LYS A 123 13.59 -29.72 -20.88
CA LYS A 123 14.74 -30.60 -21.08
C LYS A 123 15.30 -30.40 -22.48
#